data_AF-A0A448WG83-F1
#
_entry.id   AF-A0A448WG83-F1
#
_cell.length_a   1.000
_cell.length_b   1.000
_cell.length_c   1.000
_cell.angle_alpha   90.00
_cell.angle_beta   90.00
_cell.angle_gamma   90.00
#
_symmetry.space_group_name_H-M   'P 1'
#
loop_
_entity.id
_entity.type
_entity.pdbx_description
1 polymer ?
#
loop_
_entity_poly.entity_id
_entity_poly.type
_entity_poly.pdbx_seq_one_letter_code
_entity_poly.pdbx_strand_id
1 'polypeptide(L)'
;MTTSQFVRIWRHLAQQPDHSSRLHYNRFQLLSSQNPLLFRQIFDSGLGVSLFSELIEALYWSSDQLFSSELFKDGVASLPRKEVFLIIYNILLAIVQSKQVSIALDCLTLSESELLRKLFHVLSTSLSKDPELKSFTEIACKISLDELQTKFTKV
;
A
#
# COMPACT_ATOMS: atom_id res chain seq x y z
N MET A 1 -2.09 -4.95 16.94
CA MET A 1 -3.08 -3.86 17.02
C MET A 1 -4.43 -4.37 16.54
N THR A 2 -5.56 -3.87 17.07
CA THR A 2 -6.91 -4.20 16.56
C THR A 2 -7.28 -3.32 15.37
N THR A 3 -8.31 -3.71 14.59
CA THR A 3 -8.82 -2.92 13.45
C THR A 3 -9.20 -1.50 13.87
N SER A 4 -10.00 -1.34 14.93
CA SER A 4 -10.45 -0.03 15.43
C SER A 4 -9.29 0.84 15.94
N GLN A 5 -8.29 0.24 16.59
CA GLN A 5 -7.09 0.97 17.01
C GLN A 5 -6.30 1.48 15.80
N PHE A 6 -6.13 0.66 14.76
CA PHE A 6 -5.46 1.08 13.53
C PHE A 6 -6.19 2.27 12.89
N VAL A 7 -7.50 2.17 12.68
CA VAL A 7 -8.29 3.23 12.05
C VAL A 7 -8.23 4.53 12.84
N ARG A 8 -8.25 4.44 14.18
CA ARG A 8 -8.12 5.61 15.05
C ARG A 8 -6.77 6.31 14.89
N ILE A 9 -5.67 5.56 14.89
CA ILE A 9 -4.32 6.13 14.72
C ILE A 9 -4.17 6.68 13.30
N TRP A 10 -4.63 5.95 12.28
CA TRP A 10 -4.60 6.36 10.88
C TRP A 10 -5.27 7.72 10.66
N ARG A 11 -6.49 7.89 11.19
CA ARG A 11 -7.23 9.15 11.09
C ARG A 11 -6.59 10.26 11.92
N HIS A 12 -5.99 9.92 13.07
CA HIS A 12 -5.28 10.90 13.89
C HIS A 12 -4.05 11.47 13.16
N LEU A 13 -3.31 10.66 12.41
CA LEU A 13 -2.17 11.14 11.60
C LEU A 13 -2.59 12.23 10.61
N ALA A 14 -3.77 12.10 9.99
CA ALA A 14 -4.30 13.08 9.04
C ALA A 14 -4.69 14.43 9.68
N GLN A 15 -4.85 14.46 11.01
CA GLN A 15 -5.22 15.67 11.75
C GLN A 15 -4.00 16.45 12.26
N GLN A 16 -2.80 15.90 12.11
CA GLN A 16 -1.58 16.56 12.55
C GLN A 16 -1.19 17.66 11.54
N PRO A 17 -0.76 18.85 12.01
CA PRO A 17 -0.36 19.97 11.16
C PRO A 17 1.05 19.74 10.57
N ASP A 18 1.24 18.60 9.90
CA ASP A 18 2.51 18.18 9.33
C ASP A 18 2.56 18.42 7.82
N HIS A 19 3.75 18.69 7.29
CA HIS A 19 4.00 18.71 5.85
C HIS A 19 3.57 17.39 5.21
N SER A 20 3.00 17.43 4.00
CA SER A 20 2.47 16.26 3.28
C SER A 20 3.44 15.08 3.25
N SER A 21 4.72 15.33 3.01
CA SER A 21 5.77 14.30 3.01
C SER A 21 5.92 13.58 4.36
N ARG A 22 5.76 14.29 5.48
CA ARG A 22 5.85 13.72 6.83
C ARG A 22 4.61 12.90 7.19
N LEU A 23 3.43 13.32 6.72
CA LEU A 23 2.21 12.52 6.83
C LEU A 23 2.37 11.16 6.13
N HIS A 24 2.79 11.15 4.86
CA HIS A 24 2.96 9.90 4.12
C HIS A 24 4.05 9.01 4.72
N TYR A 25 5.14 9.60 5.19
CA TYR A 25 6.17 8.88 5.92
C TYR A 25 5.64 8.21 7.20
N ASN A 26 4.94 8.95 8.07
CA ASN A 26 4.35 8.42 9.30
C ASN A 26 3.30 7.33 8.99
N ARG A 27 2.50 7.52 7.94
CA ARG A 27 1.55 6.51 7.45
C ARG A 27 2.29 5.24 7.01
N PHE A 28 3.38 5.36 6.26
CA PHE A 28 4.17 4.21 5.84
C PHE A 28 4.79 3.47 7.03
N GLN A 29 5.35 4.18 8.00
CA GLN A 29 5.86 3.58 9.23
C GLN A 29 4.78 2.81 10.01
N LEU A 30 3.58 3.39 10.08
CA LEU A 30 2.44 2.72 10.69
C LEU A 30 2.11 1.44 9.91
N LEU A 31 2.06 1.50 8.57
CA LEU A 31 1.77 0.35 7.71
C LEU A 31 2.82 -0.76 7.84
N SER A 32 4.11 -0.42 7.78
CA SER A 32 5.22 -1.38 7.82
C SER A 32 5.38 -2.07 9.17
N SER A 33 4.94 -1.44 10.25
CA SER A 33 4.95 -2.03 11.59
C SER A 33 3.77 -2.96 11.87
N GLN A 34 2.83 -3.13 10.93
CA GLN A 34 1.67 -4.03 11.12
C GLN A 34 1.87 -5.42 10.53
N ASN A 35 1.21 -6.41 11.13
CA ASN A 35 1.03 -7.72 10.53
C ASN A 35 0.11 -7.60 9.28
N PRO A 36 0.49 -8.13 8.11
CA PRO A 36 -0.32 -8.05 6.89
C PRO A 36 -1.77 -8.53 7.05
N LEU A 37 -2.02 -9.53 7.91
CA LEU A 37 -3.37 -10.04 8.17
C LEU A 37 -4.31 -8.97 8.75
N LEU A 38 -3.78 -7.95 9.41
CA LEU A 38 -4.57 -6.84 9.92
C LEU A 38 -5.28 -6.10 8.78
N PHE A 39 -4.63 -5.92 7.62
CA PHE A 39 -5.23 -5.23 6.48
C PHE A 39 -6.41 -6.01 5.91
N ARG A 40 -6.28 -7.33 5.81
CA ARG A 40 -7.41 -8.19 5.46
C ARG A 40 -8.57 -8.02 6.45
N GLN A 41 -8.29 -8.05 7.75
CA GLN A 41 -9.31 -7.89 8.80
C GLN A 41 -9.99 -6.50 8.74
N ILE A 42 -9.23 -5.45 8.46
CA ILE A 42 -9.75 -4.09 8.28
C ILE A 42 -10.74 -4.06 7.11
N PHE A 43 -10.40 -4.67 5.97
CA PHE A 43 -11.30 -4.74 4.81
C PHE A 43 -12.50 -5.65 5.06
N ASP A 44 -12.30 -6.82 5.68
CA ASP A 44 -13.40 -7.74 6.02
C ASP A 44 -14.41 -7.11 6.99
N SER A 45 -13.96 -6.17 7.84
CA SER A 45 -14.85 -5.38 8.72
C SER A 45 -15.62 -4.25 8.02
N GLY A 46 -15.38 -4.00 6.73
CA GLY A 46 -15.94 -2.88 5.97
C GLY A 46 -15.24 -1.54 6.20
N LEU A 47 -14.47 -1.39 7.29
CA LEU A 47 -13.72 -0.16 7.57
C LEU A 47 -12.68 0.15 6.48
N GLY A 48 -12.09 -0.88 5.87
CA GLY A 48 -11.09 -0.73 4.81
C GLY A 48 -11.59 -0.03 3.56
N VAL A 49 -12.88 -0.17 3.22
CA VAL A 49 -13.50 0.50 2.07
C VAL A 49 -13.34 2.02 2.19
N SER A 50 -13.64 2.58 3.37
CA SER A 50 -13.54 4.02 3.63
C SER A 50 -12.12 4.58 3.68
N LEU A 51 -11.11 3.71 3.79
CA LEU A 51 -9.71 4.10 3.93
C LEU A 51 -8.90 3.80 2.66
N PHE A 52 -9.53 3.19 1.65
CA PHE A 52 -8.78 2.56 0.57
C PHE A 52 -8.01 3.58 -0.27
N SER A 53 -8.61 4.72 -0.59
CA SER A 53 -7.93 5.78 -1.34
C SER A 53 -6.72 6.33 -0.59
N GLU A 54 -6.86 6.62 0.71
CA GLU A 54 -5.76 7.10 1.55
C GLU A 54 -4.63 6.05 1.67
N LEU A 55 -4.98 4.77 1.71
CA LEU A 55 -4.02 3.68 1.72
C LEU A 55 -3.25 3.63 0.40
N ILE A 56 -3.94 3.70 -0.74
CA ILE A 56 -3.30 3.71 -2.07
C ILE A 56 -2.35 4.89 -2.19
N GLU A 57 -2.76 6.08 -1.75
CA GLU A 57 -1.93 7.29 -1.78
C GLU A 57 -0.66 7.12 -0.93
N ALA A 58 -0.79 6.62 0.30
CA ALA A 58 0.37 6.37 1.16
C ALA A 58 1.32 5.33 0.56
N LEU A 59 0.79 4.24 -0.01
CA LEU A 59 1.60 3.20 -0.65
C LEU A 59 2.30 3.71 -1.91
N TYR A 60 1.59 4.48 -2.76
CA TYR A 60 2.16 5.09 -3.96
C TYR A 60 3.26 6.07 -3.62
N TRP A 61 2.99 7.00 -2.70
CA TRP A 61 4.00 7.96 -2.24
C TRP A 61 5.23 7.24 -1.69
N SER A 62 5.03 6.16 -0.93
CA SER A 62 6.12 5.35 -0.38
C SER A 62 6.95 4.62 -1.44
N SER A 63 6.31 4.23 -2.55
CA SER A 63 6.96 3.51 -3.66
C SER A 63 7.77 4.43 -4.58
N ASP A 64 7.37 5.71 -4.66
CA ASP A 64 7.85 6.67 -5.66
C ASP A 64 8.71 7.79 -5.05
N GLN A 65 8.24 8.39 -3.95
CA GLN A 65 8.80 9.62 -3.37
C GLN A 65 9.62 9.39 -2.09
N LEU A 66 9.48 8.22 -1.47
CA LEU A 66 10.21 7.90 -0.23
C LEU A 66 11.73 7.91 -0.44
N PHE A 67 12.20 7.48 -1.62
CA PHE A 67 13.63 7.41 -1.94
C PHE A 67 14.24 8.74 -2.38
N SER A 68 13.42 9.70 -2.78
CA SER A 68 13.84 11.06 -3.17
C SER A 68 13.76 12.05 -2.00
N SER A 69 13.03 11.72 -0.93
CA SER A 69 12.77 12.60 0.21
C SER A 69 13.95 12.70 1.18
N GLU A 70 14.28 13.91 1.59
CA GLU A 70 15.28 14.17 2.64
C GLU A 70 14.89 13.58 4.00
N LEU A 71 13.59 13.37 4.26
CA LEU A 71 13.08 12.74 5.49
C LEU A 71 13.56 11.29 5.66
N PHE A 72 13.97 10.63 4.57
CA PHE A 72 14.56 9.28 4.62
C PHE A 72 16.02 9.29 5.08
N LYS A 73 16.68 10.45 5.09
CA LYS A 73 18.06 10.60 5.57
C LYS A 73 18.12 10.72 7.10
N ASP A 74 17.08 11.27 7.73
CA ASP A 74 17.13 11.69 9.14
C ASP A 74 16.30 10.84 10.13
N GLY A 75 15.49 9.88 9.67
CA GLY A 75 14.63 9.11 10.57
C GLY A 75 14.33 7.71 10.08
N VAL A 76 14.56 6.73 10.96
CA VAL A 76 14.30 5.28 10.84
C VAL A 76 14.93 4.66 9.59
N ALA A 77 16.10 4.06 9.81
CA ALA A 77 16.72 2.97 9.05
C ALA A 77 16.37 2.96 7.57
N SER A 78 17.36 3.28 6.72
CA SER A 78 17.35 3.13 5.27
C SER A 78 16.85 1.75 4.83
N LEU A 79 15.53 1.53 4.86
CA LEU A 79 14.92 0.28 4.42
C LEU A 79 15.32 0.16 2.96
N PRO A 80 16.03 -0.92 2.58
CA PRO A 80 16.38 -1.12 1.20
C PRO A 80 15.12 -1.01 0.36
N ARG A 81 15.23 -0.39 -0.81
CA ARG A 81 14.09 -0.19 -1.72
C ARG A 81 13.28 -1.47 -1.96
N LYS A 82 13.97 -2.60 -2.00
CA LYS A 82 13.42 -3.95 -2.05
C LYS A 82 12.44 -4.27 -0.92
N GLU A 83 12.76 -3.90 0.31
CA GLU A 83 11.95 -4.18 1.50
C GLU A 83 10.67 -3.33 1.52
N VAL A 84 10.77 -2.08 1.08
CA VAL A 84 9.60 -1.21 0.90
C VAL A 84 8.61 -1.82 -0.09
N PHE A 85 9.08 -2.26 -1.26
CA PHE A 85 8.22 -2.91 -2.24
C PHE A 85 7.61 -4.22 -1.74
N LEU A 86 8.37 -5.00 -0.97
CA LEU A 86 7.88 -6.22 -0.33
C LEU A 86 6.75 -5.95 0.65
N ILE A 87 6.90 -4.93 1.49
CA ILE A 87 5.87 -4.50 2.44
C ILE A 87 4.60 -4.10 1.68
N ILE A 88 4.74 -3.24 0.68
CA ILE A 88 3.61 -2.77 -0.15
C ILE A 88 2.90 -3.97 -0.81
N TYR A 89 3.66 -4.89 -1.39
CA TYR A 89 3.12 -6.09 -2.02
C TYR A 89 2.32 -6.94 -1.03
N ASN A 90 2.87 -7.21 0.16
CA ASN A 90 2.19 -8.02 1.18
C ASN A 90 0.91 -7.36 1.70
N ILE A 91 0.88 -6.03 1.81
CA ILE A 91 -0.33 -5.28 2.17
C ILE A 91 -1.40 -5.45 1.08
N LEU A 92 -1.04 -5.20 -0.19
CA LEU A 92 -1.97 -5.35 -1.32
C LEU A 92 -2.50 -6.79 -1.43
N LEU A 93 -1.63 -7.78 -1.23
CA LEU A 93 -2.00 -9.20 -1.23
C LEU A 93 -3.02 -9.51 -0.12
N ALA A 94 -2.82 -8.97 1.08
CA ALA A 94 -3.78 -9.15 2.17
C ALA A 94 -5.14 -8.49 1.88
N ILE A 95 -5.13 -7.29 1.27
CA ILE A 95 -6.35 -6.57 0.90
C ILE A 95 -7.16 -7.35 -0.14
N VAL A 96 -6.53 -7.90 -1.19
CA VAL A 96 -7.28 -8.63 -2.25
C VAL A 96 -7.86 -9.96 -1.83
N GLN A 97 -7.41 -10.50 -0.69
CA GLN A 97 -8.02 -11.68 -0.08
C GLN A 97 -9.31 -11.34 0.67
N SER A 98 -9.61 -10.07 0.90
CA SER A 98 -10.88 -9.65 1.49
C SER A 98 -12.02 -9.76 0.48
N LYS A 99 -13.20 -10.15 0.97
CA LYS A 99 -14.44 -10.17 0.18
C LYS A 99 -14.93 -8.76 -0.17
N GLN A 100 -14.50 -7.75 0.59
CA GLN A 100 -14.95 -6.36 0.42
C GLN A 100 -14.08 -5.55 -0.56
N VAL A 101 -13.03 -6.15 -1.15
CA VAL A 101 -12.13 -5.45 -2.08
C VAL A 101 -12.86 -4.93 -3.33
N SER A 102 -13.86 -5.66 -3.83
CA SER A 102 -14.65 -5.22 -4.98
C SER A 102 -15.44 -3.96 -4.67
N ILE A 103 -16.03 -3.87 -3.47
CA ILE A 103 -16.75 -2.67 -3.04
C ILE A 103 -15.79 -1.48 -2.89
N ALA A 104 -14.63 -1.72 -2.28
CA ALA A 104 -13.60 -0.69 -2.16
C ALA A 104 -13.16 -0.15 -3.53
N LEU A 105 -13.10 -1.04 -4.52
CA LEU A 105 -12.79 -0.70 -5.90
C LEU A 105 -13.85 0.14 -6.58
N ASP A 106 -15.10 -0.27 -6.47
CA ASP A 106 -16.24 0.44 -7.05
C ASP A 106 -16.41 1.86 -6.47
N CYS A 107 -15.88 2.08 -5.25
CA CYS A 107 -15.90 3.37 -4.57
C CYS A 107 -14.74 4.30 -4.97
N LEU A 108 -13.78 3.85 -5.78
CA LEU A 108 -12.68 4.70 -6.23
C LEU A 108 -13.15 5.68 -7.30
N THR A 109 -12.71 6.93 -7.19
CA THR A 109 -12.78 7.90 -8.26
C THR A 109 -11.83 7.53 -9.41
N LEU A 110 -12.01 8.18 -10.57
CA LEU A 110 -11.10 8.01 -11.71
C LEU A 110 -9.65 8.34 -11.35
N SER A 111 -9.43 9.42 -10.59
CA SER A 111 -8.08 9.82 -10.14
C SER A 111 -7.45 8.80 -9.20
N GLU A 112 -8.22 8.24 -8.27
CA GLU A 112 -7.70 7.23 -7.33
C GLU A 112 -7.44 5.90 -8.04
N SER A 113 -8.28 5.55 -9.02
CA SER A 113 -8.06 4.39 -9.90
C SER A 113 -6.79 4.56 -10.73
N GLU A 114 -6.53 5.76 -11.26
CA GLU A 114 -5.28 6.05 -11.98
C GLU A 114 -4.07 5.97 -11.05
N LEU A 115 -4.19 6.47 -9.81
CA LEU A 115 -3.14 6.38 -8.79
C LEU A 115 -2.80 4.92 -8.46
N LEU A 116 -3.82 4.08 -8.32
CA LEU A 116 -3.66 2.64 -8.11
C LEU A 116 -2.96 1.96 -9.29
N ARG A 117 -3.31 2.32 -10.54
CA ARG A 117 -2.62 1.84 -11.75
C ARG A 117 -1.14 2.27 -11.75
N LYS A 118 -0.84 3.51 -11.36
CA LYS A 118 0.54 4.01 -11.22
C LYS A 118 1.33 3.23 -10.16
N LEU A 119 0.72 2.94 -9.01
CA LEU A 119 1.32 2.09 -7.98
C LEU A 119 1.67 0.70 -8.53
N PHE A 120 0.74 0.05 -9.24
CA PHE A 120 1.01 -1.25 -9.86
C PHE A 120 2.11 -1.17 -10.92
N HIS A 121 2.16 -0.09 -11.70
CA HIS A 121 3.23 0.12 -12.69
C HIS A 121 4.61 0.29 -12.02
N VAL A 122 4.70 1.06 -10.94
CA VAL A 122 5.95 1.23 -10.18
C VAL A 122 6.40 -0.10 -9.60
N LEU A 123 5.48 -0.88 -9.02
CA LEU A 123 5.78 -2.20 -8.48
C LEU A 123 6.25 -3.16 -9.57
N SER A 124 5.51 -3.28 -10.68
CA SER A 124 5.85 -4.23 -11.75
C SER A 124 7.20 -3.89 -12.39
N THR A 125 7.47 -2.63 -12.67
CA THR A 125 8.73 -2.19 -13.28
C THR A 125 9.91 -2.34 -12.32
N SER A 126 9.72 -2.07 -11.03
CA SER A 126 10.79 -2.18 -10.03
C SER A 126 11.10 -3.64 -9.66
N LEU A 127 10.07 -4.48 -9.53
CA LEU A 127 10.22 -5.92 -9.26
C LEU A 127 10.81 -6.68 -10.46
N SER A 128 10.52 -6.25 -11.70
CA SER A 128 11.01 -6.92 -12.91
C SER A 128 12.47 -6.62 -13.26
N LYS A 129 13.00 -5.48 -12.78
CA LYS A 129 14.37 -5.02 -13.09
C LYS A 129 15.41 -5.48 -12.08
N ASP A 130 14.99 -5.95 -10.91
CA ASP A 130 15.88 -6.46 -9.87
C ASP A 130 15.83 -8.01 -9.89
N PRO A 131 16.92 -8.70 -10.29
CA PRO A 131 16.96 -10.15 -10.40
C PRO A 131 16.71 -10.87 -9.06
N GLU A 132 16.97 -10.22 -7.91
CA GLU A 132 16.65 -10.79 -6.61
C GLU A 132 15.17 -10.62 -6.21
N LEU A 133 14.45 -9.70 -6.87
CA LEU A 133 13.00 -9.51 -6.75
C LEU A 133 12.22 -10.31 -7.80
N LYS A 134 12.86 -10.70 -8.91
CA LYS A 134 12.29 -11.57 -9.94
C LYS A 134 11.97 -12.97 -9.43
N SER A 135 12.89 -13.60 -8.69
CA SER A 135 12.62 -14.90 -8.05
C SER A 135 11.54 -14.78 -6.97
N PHE A 136 11.41 -13.59 -6.37
CA PHE A 136 10.38 -13.28 -5.40
C PHE A 136 8.99 -13.16 -6.04
N THR A 137 8.86 -12.55 -7.23
CA THR A 137 7.60 -12.57 -7.99
C THR A 137 7.21 -13.97 -8.46
N GLU A 138 8.16 -14.88 -8.68
CA GLU A 138 7.84 -16.27 -9.04
C GLU A 138 7.34 -17.10 -7.84
N ILE A 139 7.75 -16.77 -6.61
CA ILE A 139 7.40 -17.51 -5.38
C ILE A 139 6.22 -16.88 -4.63
N ALA A 140 6.06 -15.55 -4.68
CA ALA A 140 5.00 -14.81 -3.99
C ALA A 140 3.71 -14.66 -4.85
N CYS A 141 3.81 -14.72 -6.18
CA CYS A 141 2.65 -14.59 -7.07
C CYS A 141 2.00 -15.95 -7.39
N LYS A 142 1.11 -16.41 -6.50
CA LYS A 142 0.00 -17.28 -6.93
C LYS A 142 -1.20 -16.48 -7.46
N ILE A 143 -1.19 -15.16 -7.29
CA ILE A 143 -2.07 -14.21 -7.96
C ILE A 143 -1.14 -13.33 -8.80
N SER A 144 -1.18 -13.44 -10.13
CA SER A 144 -0.31 -12.63 -10.97
C SER A 144 -0.67 -11.15 -10.84
N LEU A 145 0.29 -10.26 -11.08
CA LEU A 145 0.01 -8.82 -11.22
C LEU A 145 -1.12 -8.58 -12.24
N ASP A 146 -1.24 -9.44 -13.26
CA ASP A 146 -2.35 -9.41 -14.21
C ASP A 146 -3.68 -9.85 -13.58
N GLU A 147 -3.72 -10.80 -12.65
CA GLU A 147 -4.95 -11.16 -11.92
C GLU A 147 -5.40 -10.07 -10.94
N LEU A 148 -4.45 -9.41 -10.28
CA LEU A 148 -4.72 -8.18 -9.52
C LEU A 148 -5.28 -7.14 -10.47
N GLN A 149 -4.53 -6.79 -11.51
CA GLN A 149 -4.91 -5.77 -12.48
C GLN A 149 -6.28 -6.08 -13.10
N THR A 150 -6.57 -7.32 -13.49
CA THR A 150 -7.87 -7.77 -14.04
C THR A 150 -9.01 -7.63 -13.03
N LYS A 151 -8.77 -7.83 -11.73
CA LYS A 151 -9.76 -7.50 -10.70
C LYS A 151 -9.92 -5.99 -10.51
N PHE A 152 -8.86 -5.22 -10.74
CA PHE A 152 -8.79 -3.75 -10.59
C PHE A 152 -9.22 -2.97 -11.85
N THR A 153 -9.37 -3.59 -13.03
CA THR A 153 -9.77 -2.95 -14.31
C THR A 153 -11.14 -3.35 -14.84
N LYS A 154 -11.96 -4.09 -14.07
CA LYS A 154 -13.35 -4.41 -14.46
C LYS A 154 -14.36 -3.28 -14.22
N VAL A 155 -13.90 -2.08 -13.85
CA VAL A 155 -14.70 -0.85 -13.76
C VAL A 155 -14.37 0.06 -14.95
#